data_AF-A0A7W0R489-F1
#
_entry.id   AF-A0A7W0R489-F1
#
_cell.length_a   1.000
_cell.length_b   1.000
_cell.length_c   1.000
_cell.angle_alpha   90.00
_cell.angle_beta   90.00
_cell.angle_gamma   90.00
#
_symmetry.space_group_name_H-M   'P 1'
#
loop_
_entity.id
_entity.type
_entity.pdbx_description
1 polymer ?
#
loop_
_entity_poly.entity_id
_entity_poly.type
_entity_poly.pdbx_seq_one_letter_code
_entity_poly.pdbx_strand_id
1 'polypeptide(L)'
;MMTEEQLHDALFGERVSLYGHVAEVDAIVVGFAVWFRNFSTWRGRHGIYLEDLFVTPEHRAAGVGKALLAALARECVAQGYPRLEWWVLNWNAPSIAFYRSLGALAMDEWTVFRLTDEALADLAAHGASG
;
A
#
# COMPACT_ATOMS: atom_id res chain seq x y z
N MET A 1 8.85 -9.83 -12.12
CA MET A 1 7.68 -9.96 -11.21
C MET A 1 8.14 -10.65 -9.94
N MET A 2 7.47 -10.40 -8.82
CA MET A 2 7.76 -11.05 -7.54
C MET A 2 7.45 -12.56 -7.62
N THR A 3 8.29 -13.39 -7.00
CA THR A 3 8.07 -14.84 -6.87
C THR A 3 7.32 -15.18 -5.58
N GLU A 4 6.79 -16.40 -5.49
CA GLU A 4 6.13 -16.91 -4.26
C GLU A 4 7.08 -16.92 -3.06
N GLU A 5 8.33 -17.38 -3.27
CA GLU A 5 9.38 -17.37 -2.23
C GLU A 5 9.68 -15.95 -1.74
N GLN A 6 9.83 -15.00 -2.66
CA GLN A 6 10.05 -13.59 -2.29
C GLN A 6 8.87 -13.01 -1.50
N LEU A 7 7.64 -13.35 -1.88
CA LEU A 7 6.44 -12.92 -1.15
C LEU A 7 6.39 -13.55 0.25
N HIS A 8 6.68 -14.84 0.35
CA HIS A 8 6.71 -15.56 1.63
C HIS A 8 7.75 -14.93 2.57
N ASP A 9 8.96 -14.70 2.09
CA ASP A 9 10.03 -14.08 2.90
C ASP A 9 9.67 -12.65 3.32
N ALA A 10 9.06 -11.87 2.43
CA ALA A 10 8.64 -10.51 2.73
C ALA A 10 7.54 -10.44 3.80
N LEU A 11 6.62 -11.41 3.83
CA LEU A 11 5.49 -11.48 4.78
C LEU A 11 5.83 -12.20 6.09
N PHE A 12 6.67 -13.24 6.03
CA PHE A 12 6.84 -14.22 7.11
C PHE A 12 8.31 -14.51 7.47
N GLY A 13 9.27 -13.89 6.79
CA GLY A 13 10.69 -14.02 7.11
C GLY A 13 11.07 -13.33 8.43
N GLU A 14 12.31 -13.56 8.89
CA GLU A 14 12.82 -12.96 10.13
C GLU A 14 12.75 -11.42 10.14
N ARG A 15 12.90 -10.81 8.96
CA ARG A 15 12.77 -9.36 8.74
C ARG A 15 11.55 -9.07 7.89
N VAL A 16 10.41 -8.99 8.55
CA VAL A 16 9.12 -8.67 7.92
C VAL A 16 9.19 -7.31 7.23
N SER A 17 8.95 -7.32 5.92
CA SER A 17 8.94 -6.15 5.06
C SER A 17 7.52 -5.74 4.65
N LEU A 18 6.62 -6.72 4.53
CA LEU A 18 5.23 -6.56 4.15
C LEU A 18 4.30 -7.13 5.21
N TYR A 19 3.09 -6.59 5.26
CA TYR A 19 1.98 -7.09 6.05
C TYR A 19 0.80 -7.33 5.12
N GLY A 20 -0.03 -8.32 5.46
CA GLY A 20 -1.19 -8.71 4.66
C GLY A 20 -2.47 -8.73 5.48
N HIS A 21 -3.58 -8.31 4.89
CA HIS A 21 -4.94 -8.62 5.36
C HIS A 21 -5.68 -9.35 4.24
N VAL A 22 -6.48 -10.35 4.60
CA VAL A 22 -7.39 -11.03 3.67
C VAL A 22 -8.84 -10.79 4.09
N ALA A 23 -9.73 -10.75 3.12
CA ALA A 23 -11.17 -10.77 3.33
C ALA A 23 -11.71 -12.13 2.92
N GLU A 24 -12.50 -12.73 3.80
CA GLU A 24 -13.10 -14.04 3.59
C GLU A 24 -14.62 -13.96 3.56
N VAL A 25 -15.24 -14.71 2.66
CA VAL A 25 -16.69 -14.98 2.61
C VAL A 25 -16.84 -16.48 2.53
N ASP A 26 -17.59 -17.08 3.46
CA ASP A 26 -17.77 -18.53 3.57
C ASP A 26 -16.44 -19.31 3.58
N ALA A 27 -15.45 -18.78 4.32
CA ALA A 27 -14.08 -19.30 4.43
C ALA A 27 -13.27 -19.32 3.11
N ILE A 28 -13.72 -18.60 2.08
CA ILE A 28 -13.02 -18.39 0.83
C ILE A 28 -12.42 -16.99 0.82
N VAL A 29 -11.12 -16.87 0.52
CA VAL A 29 -10.47 -15.57 0.34
C VAL A 29 -10.99 -14.90 -0.93
N VAL A 30 -11.64 -13.75 -0.78
CA VAL A 30 -12.25 -12.97 -1.86
C VAL A 30 -11.57 -11.63 -2.12
N GLY A 31 -10.60 -11.25 -1.30
CA GLY A 31 -9.82 -10.05 -1.46
C GLY A 31 -8.66 -9.97 -0.49
N PHE A 32 -7.74 -9.05 -0.76
CA PHE A 32 -6.58 -8.83 0.11
C PHE A 32 -6.12 -7.36 0.07
N ALA A 33 -5.34 -7.00 1.08
CA ALA A 33 -4.56 -5.78 1.12
C ALA A 33 -3.11 -6.09 1.54
N VAL A 34 -2.13 -5.66 0.76
CA VAL A 34 -0.69 -5.75 1.08
C VAL A 34 -0.16 -4.36 1.38
N TRP A 35 0.54 -4.20 2.50
CA TRP A 35 0.98 -2.89 2.98
C TRP A 35 2.29 -2.98 3.77
N PHE A 36 2.91 -1.83 3.98
CA PHE A 36 4.11 -1.68 4.81
C PHE A 36 4.07 -0.38 5.61
N ARG A 37 4.99 -0.25 6.57
CA ARG A 37 5.10 0.97 7.39
C ARG A 37 5.98 1.99 6.66
N ASN A 38 5.45 3.19 6.43
CA ASN A 38 6.27 4.34 6.05
C ASN A 38 6.55 5.21 7.28
N PHE A 39 7.27 6.32 7.11
CA PHE A 39 7.54 7.27 8.20
C PHE A 39 7.41 8.72 7.74
N SER A 40 6.69 9.53 8.53
CA SER A 40 6.63 10.97 8.32
C SER A 40 7.67 11.67 9.17
N THR A 41 8.67 12.29 8.55
CA THR A 41 9.58 13.19 9.28
C THR A 41 8.86 14.43 9.80
N TRP A 42 7.85 14.93 9.08
CA TRP A 42 7.06 16.09 9.50
C TRP A 42 6.13 15.83 10.71
N ARG A 43 5.76 14.57 10.96
CA ARG A 43 4.91 14.18 12.09
C ARG A 43 5.67 13.40 13.17
N GLY A 44 6.90 12.97 12.87
CA GLY A 44 7.70 12.11 13.75
C GLY A 44 7.03 10.76 14.06
N ARG A 45 6.23 10.23 13.14
CA ARG A 45 5.42 9.02 13.36
C ARG A 45 5.39 8.13 12.12
N HIS A 46 5.24 6.84 12.36
CA HIS A 46 4.91 5.86 11.31
C HIS A 46 3.50 6.10 10.74
N GLY A 47 3.32 5.67 9.50
CA GLY A 47 2.04 5.50 8.84
C GLY A 47 1.93 4.10 8.23
N ILE A 48 0.81 3.83 7.57
CA ILE A 48 0.68 2.70 6.65
C ILE A 48 0.72 3.22 5.22
N TYR A 49 1.57 2.59 4.41
CA TYR A 49 1.50 2.68 2.96
C TYR A 49 0.88 1.39 2.42
N LEU A 50 -0.28 1.50 1.78
CA LEU A 50 -0.99 0.41 1.13
C LEU A 50 -0.46 0.28 -0.31
N GLU A 51 0.20 -0.85 -0.58
CA GLU A 51 0.80 -1.15 -1.89
C GLU A 51 -0.27 -1.70 -2.85
N ASP A 52 -0.96 -2.76 -2.44
CA ASP A 52 -1.96 -3.42 -3.27
C ASP A 52 -3.27 -3.64 -2.52
N LEU A 53 -4.38 -3.34 -3.19
CA LEU A 53 -5.74 -3.67 -2.76
C LEU A 53 -6.47 -4.37 -3.89
N PHE A 54 -6.92 -5.59 -3.65
CA PHE A 54 -7.64 -6.37 -4.65
C PHE A 54 -8.87 -7.05 -4.06
N VAL A 55 -9.93 -7.09 -4.86
CA VAL A 55 -11.18 -7.82 -4.58
C VAL A 55 -11.59 -8.55 -5.86
N THR A 56 -11.95 -9.82 -5.73
CA THR A 56 -12.44 -10.66 -6.83
C THR A 56 -13.64 -9.98 -7.50
N PRO A 57 -13.78 -10.05 -8.83
CA PRO A 57 -14.84 -9.35 -9.57
C PRO A 57 -16.24 -9.56 -9.01
N GLU A 58 -16.56 -10.79 -8.59
CA GLU A 58 -17.86 -11.23 -8.08
C GLU A 58 -18.21 -10.59 -6.73
N HIS A 59 -17.20 -10.15 -5.98
CA HIS A 59 -17.33 -9.54 -4.65
C HIS A 59 -17.08 -8.03 -4.66
N ARG A 60 -16.90 -7.43 -5.85
CA ARG A 60 -16.84 -5.97 -5.99
C ARG A 60 -18.20 -5.37 -5.66
N ALA A 61 -18.21 -4.12 -5.17
CA ALA A 61 -19.39 -3.41 -4.69
C ALA A 61 -20.14 -4.05 -3.49
N ALA A 62 -19.74 -5.24 -3.01
CA ALA A 62 -20.27 -5.86 -1.78
C ALA A 62 -19.66 -5.27 -0.49
N GLY A 63 -18.95 -4.14 -0.57
CA GLY A 63 -18.32 -3.49 0.58
C GLY A 63 -16.98 -4.10 1.03
N VAL A 64 -16.49 -5.17 0.39
CA VAL A 64 -15.24 -5.86 0.76
C VAL A 64 -14.03 -4.92 0.75
N GLY A 65 -13.85 -4.13 -0.31
CA GLY A 65 -12.73 -3.17 -0.39
C GLY A 65 -12.79 -2.10 0.71
N LYS A 66 -13.99 -1.65 1.08
CA LYS A 66 -14.19 -0.72 2.20
C LYS A 66 -13.87 -1.39 3.53
N ALA A 67 -14.21 -2.67 3.71
CA ALA A 67 -13.91 -3.42 4.92
C ALA A 67 -12.39 -3.61 5.12
N LEU A 68 -11.66 -3.91 4.04
CA LEU A 68 -10.19 -3.99 4.04
C LEU A 68 -9.55 -2.64 4.41
N LEU A 69 -9.96 -1.54 3.75
CA LEU A 69 -9.47 -0.20 4.09
C LEU A 69 -9.81 0.20 5.53
N ALA A 70 -11.00 -0.13 6.01
CA ALA A 70 -11.40 0.12 7.39
C ALA A 70 -10.56 -0.70 8.39
N ALA A 71 -10.12 -1.91 8.03
CA ALA A 71 -9.21 -2.69 8.85
C ALA A 71 -7.84 -2.02 8.97
N LEU A 72 -7.27 -1.53 7.86
CA LEU A 72 -6.02 -0.78 7.89
C LEU A 72 -6.15 0.54 8.66
N ALA A 73 -7.28 1.25 8.52
CA ALA A 73 -7.53 2.45 9.31
C ALA A 73 -7.61 2.16 10.82
N ARG A 74 -8.19 1.01 11.22
CA ARG A 74 -8.17 0.57 12.62
C ARG A 74 -6.76 0.26 13.11
N GLU A 75 -5.92 -0.39 12.30
CA GLU A 75 -4.50 -0.60 12.61
C GLU A 75 -3.80 0.74 12.83
N CYS A 76 -4.02 1.71 11.93
CA CYS A 76 -3.46 3.05 12.09
C CYS A 76 -3.87 3.70 13.41
N VAL A 77 -5.16 3.67 13.76
CA VAL A 77 -5.65 4.25 15.01
C VAL A 77 -5.08 3.53 16.23
N ALA A 78 -5.06 2.20 16.22
CA ALA A 78 -4.56 1.39 17.34
C ALA A 78 -3.07 1.65 17.63
N GLN A 79 -2.26 1.83 16.59
CA GLN A 79 -0.81 2.08 16.73
C GLN A 79 -0.45 3.56 16.86
N GLY A 80 -1.43 4.47 16.81
CA GLY A 80 -1.18 5.91 16.79
C GLY A 80 -0.51 6.40 15.51
N TYR A 81 -0.71 5.71 14.39
CA TYR A 81 -0.23 6.10 13.07
C TYR A 81 -1.22 7.10 12.45
N PRO A 82 -0.82 8.35 12.21
CA PRO A 82 -1.75 9.40 11.79
C PRO A 82 -2.12 9.35 10.30
N ARG A 83 -1.58 8.40 9.52
CA ARG A 83 -1.79 8.33 8.06
C ARG A 83 -1.92 6.90 7.55
N LEU A 84 -2.86 6.73 6.63
CA LEU A 84 -2.96 5.62 5.68
C LEU A 84 -2.91 6.26 4.28
N GLU A 85 -1.96 5.84 3.45
CA GLU A 85 -1.74 6.41 2.11
C GLU A 85 -1.46 5.31 1.07
N TRP A 86 -1.76 5.60 -0.19
CA TRP A 86 -1.58 4.67 -1.31
C TRP A 86 -1.52 5.45 -2.63
N TRP A 87 -1.10 4.78 -3.69
CA TRP A 87 -1.22 5.31 -5.05
C TRP A 87 -2.44 4.73 -5.76
N VAL A 88 -2.98 5.52 -6.69
CA VAL A 88 -4.01 5.11 -7.62
C VAL A 88 -3.66 5.62 -9.00
N LEU A 89 -3.87 4.79 -10.01
CA LEU A 89 -3.68 5.20 -11.40
C LEU A 89 -4.62 6.36 -11.70
N ASN A 90 -4.08 7.48 -12.21
CA ASN A 90 -4.82 8.73 -12.39
C ASN A 90 -6.04 8.62 -13.31
N TRP A 91 -6.06 7.62 -14.19
CA TRP A 91 -7.16 7.32 -15.10
C TRP A 91 -8.25 6.44 -14.48
N ASN A 92 -8.01 5.85 -13.30
CA ASN A 92 -8.96 4.95 -12.63
C ASN A 92 -10.03 5.75 -11.86
N ALA A 93 -10.89 6.44 -12.63
CA ALA A 93 -11.95 7.28 -12.09
C ALA A 93 -12.87 6.56 -11.07
N PRO A 94 -13.28 5.28 -11.27
CA PRO A 94 -14.08 4.57 -10.28
C PRO A 94 -13.39 4.43 -8.92
N SER A 95 -12.09 4.08 -8.91
CA SER A 95 -11.35 3.93 -7.65
C SER A 95 -11.11 5.29 -6.98
N ILE A 96 -10.79 6.32 -7.76
CA ILE A 96 -10.64 7.69 -7.24
C ILE A 96 -11.95 8.18 -6.57
N ALA A 97 -13.10 7.96 -7.22
CA ALA A 97 -14.39 8.34 -6.66
C ALA A 97 -14.69 7.56 -5.37
N PHE A 98 -14.40 6.26 -5.36
CA PHE A 98 -14.50 5.42 -4.17
C PHE A 98 -13.63 5.95 -3.01
N TYR A 99 -12.35 6.25 -3.25
CA TYR A 99 -11.46 6.77 -2.22
C TYR A 99 -11.90 8.14 -1.69
N ARG A 100 -12.33 9.06 -2.56
CA ARG A 100 -12.90 10.35 -2.15
C ARG A 100 -14.15 10.18 -1.29
N SER A 101 -15.00 9.20 -1.59
CA SER A 101 -16.19 8.90 -0.77
C SER A 101 -15.85 8.45 0.66
N LEU A 102 -14.63 7.99 0.90
CA LEU A 102 -14.11 7.64 2.22
C LEU A 102 -13.43 8.81 2.94
N GLY A 103 -13.37 9.99 2.31
CA GLY A 103 -12.67 11.16 2.83
C GLY A 103 -11.18 11.22 2.50
N ALA A 104 -10.67 10.34 1.62
CA ALA A 104 -9.30 10.43 1.14
C ALA A 104 -9.13 11.66 0.23
N LEU A 105 -8.02 12.37 0.41
CA LEU A 105 -7.64 13.54 -0.38
C LEU A 105 -6.47 13.18 -1.31
N ALA A 106 -6.49 13.71 -2.53
CA ALA A 106 -5.36 13.59 -3.44
C ALA A 106 -4.27 14.58 -3.01
N MET A 107 -3.00 14.15 -3.07
CA MET A 107 -1.84 14.99 -2.74
C MET A 107 -1.34 15.71 -4.00
N ASP A 108 -2.16 16.61 -4.53
CA ASP A 108 -1.95 17.21 -5.87
C ASP A 108 -0.74 18.14 -5.97
N GLU A 109 -0.16 18.55 -4.84
CA GLU A 109 1.09 19.34 -4.79
C GLU A 109 2.37 18.48 -4.86
N TRP A 110 2.23 17.15 -4.84
CA TRP A 110 3.36 16.22 -4.84
C TRP A 110 3.43 15.45 -6.15
N THR A 111 4.60 15.48 -6.77
CA THR A 111 4.90 14.65 -7.95
C THR A 111 5.73 13.45 -7.53
N VAL A 112 5.30 12.26 -7.95
CA VAL A 112 6.08 11.02 -7.75
C VAL A 112 7.22 10.98 -8.76
N PHE A 113 8.44 10.97 -8.25
CA PHE A 113 9.64 10.66 -9.03
C PHE A 113 10.09 9.24 -8.73
N ARG A 114 10.51 8.51 -9.75
CA ARG A 114 11.02 7.15 -9.63
C ARG A 114 12.29 7.00 -10.46
N LEU A 115 13.36 6.52 -9.83
CA LEU A 115 14.62 6.17 -10.46
C LEU A 115 14.77 4.65 -10.37
N THR A 116 14.92 3.97 -11.50
CA THR A 116 15.02 2.50 -11.57
C THR A 116 16.12 2.08 -12.55
N ASP A 117 16.49 0.80 -12.45
CA ASP A 117 17.33 0.11 -13.43
C ASP A 117 18.68 0.81 -13.68
N GLU A 118 19.05 1.02 -14.94
CA GLU A 118 20.35 1.63 -15.34
C GLU A 118 20.56 2.99 -14.70
N ALA A 119 19.57 3.88 -14.73
CA ALA A 119 19.70 5.22 -14.17
C ALA A 119 19.92 5.19 -12.64
N LEU A 120 19.36 4.20 -11.94
CA LEU A 120 19.62 3.98 -10.51
C LEU A 120 21.04 3.47 -10.28
N ALA A 121 21.49 2.50 -11.09
CA ALA A 121 22.85 1.94 -11.02
C ALA A 121 23.91 3.03 -11.32
N ASP A 122 23.67 3.86 -12.32
CA ASP A 122 24.54 4.97 -12.68
C ASP A 122 24.67 5.96 -11.54
N LEU A 123 23.55 6.40 -10.94
CA LEU A 123 23.60 7.33 -9.81
C LEU A 123 24.39 6.75 -8.62
N ALA A 124 24.25 5.45 -8.35
CA ALA A 124 25.01 4.78 -7.31
C ALA A 124 26.53 4.79 -7.57
N ALA A 125 26.94 4.65 -8.84
CA ALA A 125 28.35 4.71 -9.24
C ALA A 125 28.96 6.12 -9.12
N HIS A 126 28.17 7.20 -9.21
CA HIS A 126 28.68 8.57 -9.09
C HIS A 126 29.25 8.89 -7.70
N GLY A 127 28.77 8.25 -6.64
CA GLY A 127 29.22 8.47 -5.27
C GLY A 127 30.49 7.71 -4.87
N ALA A 128 30.99 6.79 -5.70
CA ALA A 128 32.17 5.98 -5.43
C ALA A 128 33.49 6.61 -5.95
N SER A 129 33.41 7.77 -6.60
CA SER A 129 34.54 8.48 -7.22
C SER A 129 35.12 9.61 -6.34
N GLY A 130 34.86 9.59 -5.03
CA GLY A 130 35.31 10.60 -4.06
C GLY A 130 36.31 10.07 -3.05
#